data_AF-A0A1I8HME8-F1
#
_entry.id   AF-A0A1I8HME8-F1
#
_cell.length_a   1.000
_cell.length_b   1.000
_cell.length_c   1.000
_cell.angle_alpha   90.00
_cell.angle_beta   90.00
_cell.angle_gamma   90.00
#
_symmetry.space_group_name_H-M   'P 1'
#
loop_
_entity.id
_entity.type
_entity.pdbx_description
1 polymer ?
#
loop_
_entity_poly.entity_id
_entity_poly.type
_entity_poly.pdbx_seq_one_letter_code
_entity_poly.pdbx_strand_id
1 'polypeptide(L)'
;MSDPLLLSLLRKFRAPDLDFILNLGDWPLSRLDRLPHLPILSWCGSRHTSDIVLPTYELTEATVSMMDRIYNDLMRTAHDSMRYRWPNRLSRAFFRGRDSNKRRLELVQLSMAKPDLVDARLTNMFFFQHEKSLGDIVKHVPLGDFFKYKYQTGTVAAYRLPFLLAGGSPVLKQDSDYYEHFYRDLEPMKHYVPLREDLGDLEERLAWLRAHDSQAEKIGESGRQFVLNRLMPEQVLCYLGQVLERYGQLLRSPVAVSQSYEHIKQPSDSNCRCDWTGPGVRDEL
;
A
#
# COMPACT_ATOMS: atom_id res chain seq x y z
N MET A 1 4.48 4.97 16.49
CA MET A 1 4.17 3.91 15.48
C MET A 1 5.24 3.80 14.40
N SER A 2 5.98 4.87 14.09
CA SER A 2 7.29 4.80 13.42
C SER A 2 8.31 3.99 14.22
N ASP A 3 8.19 3.99 15.55
CA ASP A 3 9.22 3.47 16.44
C ASP A 3 9.36 1.93 16.37
N PRO A 4 8.28 1.13 16.40
CA PRO A 4 8.38 -0.32 16.19
C PRO A 4 9.07 -0.70 14.87
N LEU A 5 8.81 0.06 13.80
CA LEU A 5 9.49 -0.13 12.51
C LEU A 5 10.98 0.16 12.63
N LEU A 6 11.37 1.33 13.13
CA LEU A 6 12.77 1.72 13.23
C LEU A 6 13.54 0.78 14.17
N LEU A 7 12.95 0.40 15.30
CA LEU A 7 13.53 -0.57 16.23
C LEU A 7 13.73 -1.93 15.55
N SER A 8 12.74 -2.42 14.80
CA SER A 8 12.82 -3.67 14.02
C SER A 8 13.92 -3.59 12.95
N LEU A 9 14.03 -2.46 12.24
CA LEU A 9 15.08 -2.24 11.24
C LEU A 9 16.48 -2.23 11.87
N LEU A 10 16.69 -1.54 12.99
CA LEU A 10 18.00 -1.46 13.65
C LEU A 10 18.50 -2.82 14.18
N ARG A 11 17.58 -3.75 14.47
CA ARG A 11 17.91 -5.13 14.81
C ARG A 11 18.40 -5.93 13.61
N LYS A 12 17.87 -5.66 12.41
CA LYS A 12 18.16 -6.38 11.16
C LYS A 12 19.29 -5.76 10.33
N PHE A 13 19.40 -4.44 10.30
CA PHE A 13 20.44 -3.70 9.55
C PHE A 13 21.37 -2.90 10.47
N ARG A 14 22.63 -2.75 10.08
CA ARG A 14 23.53 -1.76 10.69
C ARG A 14 23.29 -0.44 9.98
N ALA A 15 22.65 0.50 10.66
CA ALA A 15 22.44 1.84 10.14
C ALA A 15 23.58 2.77 10.61
N PRO A 16 23.98 3.77 9.80
CA PRO A 16 24.81 4.86 10.28
C PRO A 16 24.04 5.74 11.27
N ASP A 17 24.73 6.70 11.89
CA ASP A 17 24.04 7.76 12.64
C ASP A 17 23.25 8.63 11.66
N LEU A 18 21.97 8.86 11.97
CA LEU A 18 21.03 9.56 11.09
C LEU A 18 20.25 10.66 11.84
N ASP A 19 19.98 11.75 11.15
CA ASP A 19 19.05 12.80 11.56
C ASP A 19 18.12 13.13 10.39
N PHE A 20 16.82 12.85 10.53
CA PHE A 20 15.84 12.99 9.44
C PHE A 20 14.47 13.41 9.95
N ILE A 21 13.67 13.97 9.05
CA ILE A 21 12.27 14.31 9.28
C ILE A 21 11.40 13.25 8.61
N LEU A 22 10.60 12.55 9.42
CA LEU A 22 9.58 11.62 8.94
C LEU A 22 8.19 12.25 9.05
N ASN A 23 7.54 12.44 7.92
CA ASN A 23 6.16 12.87 7.83
C ASN A 23 5.23 11.71 8.18
N LEU A 24 4.39 11.90 9.20
CA LEU A 24 3.37 10.95 9.62
C LEU A 24 1.99 11.24 9.05
N GLY A 25 1.84 12.32 8.28
CA GLY A 25 0.59 12.69 7.61
C GLY A 25 0.37 11.93 6.30
N ASP A 26 -0.86 12.02 5.79
CA ASP A 26 -1.26 11.34 4.55
C ASP A 26 -0.66 11.96 3.29
N TRP A 27 -0.32 13.26 3.33
CA TRP A 27 0.07 14.06 2.17
C TRP A 27 1.56 14.41 2.19
N PRO A 28 2.24 14.40 1.01
CA PRO A 28 3.64 14.82 0.91
C PRO A 28 3.78 16.34 1.13
N LEU A 29 4.91 16.77 1.68
CA LEU A 29 5.08 18.13 2.19
C LEU A 29 6.13 18.96 1.43
N SER A 30 7.14 18.31 0.83
CA SER A 30 8.29 18.99 0.23
C SER A 30 7.95 19.44 -1.20
N ARG A 31 7.30 20.59 -1.36
CA ARG A 31 6.84 21.07 -2.68
C ARG A 31 8.00 21.49 -3.59
N LEU A 32 7.89 21.14 -4.87
CA LEU A 32 8.88 21.48 -5.91
C LEU A 32 8.86 22.98 -6.29
N ASP A 33 7.78 23.69 -5.99
CA ASP A 33 7.64 25.12 -6.28
C ASP A 33 8.31 26.02 -5.23
N ARG A 34 8.84 25.45 -4.14
CA ARG A 34 9.45 26.18 -3.02
C ARG A 34 10.89 25.73 -2.80
N LEU A 35 11.79 26.71 -2.71
CA LEU A 35 13.18 26.53 -2.31
C LEU A 35 13.39 27.04 -0.88
N PRO A 36 14.27 26.40 -0.08
CA PRO A 36 15.00 25.17 -0.39
C PRO A 36 14.12 23.92 -0.30
N HIS A 37 14.43 22.89 -1.11
CA HIS A 37 13.78 21.59 -0.98
C HIS A 37 14.25 20.88 0.30
N LEU A 38 13.30 20.48 1.15
CA LEU A 38 13.60 19.79 2.39
C LEU A 38 13.57 18.27 2.18
N PRO A 39 14.57 17.52 2.70
CA PRO A 39 14.63 16.07 2.55
C PRO A 39 13.70 15.38 3.58
N ILE A 40 12.40 15.42 3.31
CA ILE A 40 11.36 14.84 4.15
C ILE A 40 11.07 13.42 3.67
N LEU A 41 11.12 12.45 4.58
CA LEU A 41 10.66 11.08 4.33
C LEU A 41 9.13 11.05 4.48
N SER A 42 8.42 10.51 3.49
CA SER A 42 6.95 10.47 3.47
C SER A 42 6.44 9.11 3.00
N TRP A 43 5.21 8.74 3.40
CA TRP A 43 4.57 7.48 3.01
C TRP A 43 4.12 7.45 1.54
N CYS A 44 3.92 8.62 0.94
CA CYS A 44 3.63 8.77 -0.48
C CYS A 44 4.37 9.98 -1.06
N GLY A 45 4.54 9.98 -2.37
CA GLY A 45 5.04 11.12 -3.15
C GLY A 45 3.97 11.63 -4.10
N SER A 46 4.20 12.80 -4.70
CA SER A 46 3.37 13.32 -5.77
C SER A 46 4.22 13.90 -6.90
N ARG A 47 3.63 14.08 -8.08
CA ARG A 47 4.31 14.75 -9.22
C ARG A 47 4.75 16.19 -8.91
N HIS A 48 4.28 16.78 -7.83
CA HIS A 48 4.55 18.16 -7.42
C HIS A 48 5.44 18.27 -6.17
N THR A 49 5.93 17.14 -5.65
CA THR A 49 6.75 17.12 -4.43
C THR A 49 8.05 16.34 -4.62
N SER A 50 9.04 16.65 -3.78
CA SER A 50 10.37 16.02 -3.73
C SER A 50 10.60 15.18 -2.47
N ASP A 51 9.52 14.75 -1.81
CA ASP A 51 9.59 13.85 -0.66
C ASP A 51 10.28 12.52 -1.02
N ILE A 52 11.05 11.99 -0.08
CA ILE A 52 11.68 10.67 -0.19
C ILE A 52 10.63 9.64 0.21
N VAL A 53 10.14 8.88 -0.77
CA VAL A 53 9.02 7.97 -0.57
C VAL A 53 9.47 6.68 0.10
N LEU A 54 8.92 6.39 1.26
CA LEU A 54 9.07 5.13 1.98
C LEU A 54 7.96 4.13 1.59
N PRO A 55 8.15 2.82 1.86
CA PRO A 55 7.05 1.88 1.87
C PRO A 55 5.95 2.38 2.81
N THR A 56 4.72 2.27 2.34
CA THR A 56 3.57 2.83 3.04
C THR A 56 3.43 2.24 4.45
N TYR A 57 2.79 2.99 5.33
CA TYR A 57 2.57 2.57 6.71
C TYR A 57 1.92 1.17 6.80
N GLU A 58 0.81 0.91 6.08
CA GLU A 58 0.13 -0.40 6.11
C GLU A 58 1.03 -1.54 5.60
N LEU A 59 1.79 -1.32 4.52
CA LEU A 59 2.71 -2.33 3.97
C LEU A 59 3.87 -2.61 4.92
N THR A 60 4.36 -1.57 5.59
CA THR A 60 5.46 -1.67 6.54
C THR A 60 5.03 -2.37 7.83
N GLU A 61 3.84 -2.05 8.34
CA GLU A 61 3.22 -2.76 9.46
C GLU A 61 2.99 -4.24 9.10
N ALA A 62 2.43 -4.52 7.92
CA ALA A 62 2.26 -5.89 7.43
C ALA A 62 3.59 -6.66 7.31
N THR A 63 4.68 -5.96 7.00
CA THR A 63 6.03 -6.53 6.91
C THR A 63 6.60 -6.86 8.29
N VAL A 64 6.50 -5.94 9.24
CA VAL A 64 7.05 -6.13 10.60
C VAL A 64 6.23 -7.14 11.40
N SER A 65 4.92 -7.17 11.19
CA SER A 65 3.96 -8.03 11.89
C SER A 65 3.54 -9.27 11.10
N MET A 66 4.29 -9.68 10.06
CA MET A 66 3.91 -10.80 9.20
C MET A 66 3.76 -12.14 9.96
N MET A 67 4.42 -12.29 11.12
CA MET A 67 4.29 -13.48 11.98
C MET A 67 3.21 -13.33 13.07
N ASP A 68 2.58 -12.15 13.18
CA ASP A 68 1.50 -11.90 14.13
C ASP A 68 0.16 -12.35 13.56
N ARG A 69 -0.58 -13.18 14.32
CA ARG A 69 -1.88 -13.76 13.88
C ARG A 69 -2.97 -12.73 13.55
N ILE A 70 -2.80 -11.47 13.96
CA ILE A 70 -3.85 -10.44 13.96
C ILE A 70 -3.84 -9.61 12.66
N TYR A 71 -2.67 -9.44 12.03
CA TYR A 71 -2.54 -8.51 10.92
C TYR A 71 -2.90 -9.12 9.56
N ASN A 72 -3.37 -8.27 8.65
CA ASN A 72 -3.51 -8.63 7.24
C ASN A 72 -2.15 -8.45 6.58
N ASP A 73 -1.43 -9.54 6.36
CA ASP A 73 -0.23 -9.52 5.55
C ASP A 73 -0.52 -9.89 4.08
N LEU A 74 0.48 -9.69 3.22
CA LEU A 74 0.36 -9.96 1.78
C LEU A 74 0.17 -11.46 1.49
N MET A 75 0.80 -12.35 2.27
CA MET A 75 0.67 -13.80 2.09
C MET A 75 -0.68 -14.32 2.53
N ARG A 76 -1.22 -13.83 3.64
CA ARG A 76 -2.58 -14.11 4.09
C ARG A 76 -3.58 -13.64 3.04
N THR A 77 -3.40 -12.45 2.48
CA THR A 77 -4.24 -11.96 1.39
C THR A 77 -4.18 -12.86 0.17
N ALA A 78 -2.96 -13.22 -0.27
CA ALA A 78 -2.77 -14.14 -1.38
C ALA A 78 -3.42 -15.52 -1.11
N HIS A 79 -3.24 -16.06 0.10
CA HIS A 79 -3.83 -17.34 0.52
C HIS A 79 -5.36 -17.29 0.58
N ASP A 80 -5.94 -16.29 1.25
CA ASP A 80 -7.38 -16.13 1.39
C ASP A 80 -8.08 -15.93 0.03
N SER A 81 -7.39 -15.28 -0.92
CA SER A 81 -7.90 -15.11 -2.28
C SER A 81 -8.01 -16.44 -3.06
N MET A 82 -7.18 -17.43 -2.74
CA MET A 82 -7.18 -18.74 -3.41
C MET A 82 -8.43 -19.56 -3.05
N ARG A 83 -9.15 -19.20 -1.99
CA ARG A 83 -10.47 -19.77 -1.66
C ARG A 83 -11.49 -19.57 -2.78
N TYR A 84 -11.32 -18.51 -3.58
CA TYR A 84 -12.18 -18.18 -4.71
C TYR A 84 -11.46 -18.42 -6.04
N ARG A 85 -11.69 -19.58 -6.65
CA ARG A 85 -11.16 -19.90 -8.00
C ARG A 85 -11.75 -18.96 -9.06
N TRP A 86 -10.93 -18.56 -10.03
CA TRP A 86 -11.30 -17.60 -11.07
C TRP A 86 -12.66 -17.88 -11.77
N PRO A 87 -12.98 -19.12 -12.20
CA PRO A 87 -14.26 -19.40 -12.87
C PRO A 87 -15.49 -19.18 -11.98
N ASN A 88 -15.32 -19.21 -10.65
CA ASN A 88 -16.40 -19.10 -9.67
C ASN A 88 -16.54 -17.66 -9.13
N ARG A 89 -15.66 -16.74 -9.53
CA ARG A 89 -15.73 -15.34 -9.10
C ARG A 89 -16.85 -14.61 -9.83
N LEU A 90 -17.53 -13.70 -9.13
CA LEU A 90 -18.57 -12.86 -9.71
C LEU A 90 -17.95 -11.86 -10.69
N SER A 91 -18.46 -11.79 -11.92
CA SER A 91 -17.99 -10.88 -12.99
C SER A 91 -18.41 -9.42 -12.76
N ARG A 92 -18.22 -8.88 -11.55
CA ARG A 92 -18.51 -7.51 -11.15
C ARG A 92 -17.27 -6.87 -10.54
N ALA A 93 -17.16 -5.54 -10.67
CA ALA A 93 -16.15 -4.81 -9.92
C ALA A 93 -16.56 -4.64 -8.47
N PHE A 94 -15.60 -4.61 -7.56
CA PHE A 94 -15.88 -4.52 -6.13
C PHE A 94 -15.09 -3.41 -5.44
N PHE A 95 -15.77 -2.70 -4.54
CA PHE A 95 -15.16 -1.72 -3.65
C PHE A 95 -15.90 -1.63 -2.31
N ARG A 96 -15.13 -1.59 -1.22
CA ARG A 96 -15.59 -1.19 0.12
C ARG A 96 -14.55 -0.25 0.73
N GLY A 97 -15.01 0.88 1.25
CA GLY A 97 -14.11 1.84 1.89
C GLY A 97 -14.81 3.06 2.44
N ARG A 98 -14.01 3.97 3.01
CA ARG A 98 -14.47 5.25 3.55
C ARG A 98 -14.57 6.30 2.46
N ASP A 99 -15.33 7.35 2.72
CA ASP A 99 -15.58 8.52 1.88
C ASP A 99 -14.39 9.49 1.79
N SER A 100 -13.17 9.00 1.59
CA SER A 100 -11.96 9.84 1.60
C SER A 100 -11.78 10.72 0.36
N ASN A 101 -12.57 10.52 -0.69
CA ASN A 101 -12.49 11.27 -1.95
C ASN A 101 -13.87 11.30 -2.62
N LYS A 102 -14.25 12.42 -3.24
CA LYS A 102 -15.44 12.56 -4.08
C LYS A 102 -15.58 11.47 -5.14
N ARG A 103 -14.46 11.01 -5.73
CA ARG A 103 -14.47 9.91 -6.71
C ARG A 103 -15.05 8.60 -6.15
N ARG A 104 -14.93 8.34 -4.83
CA ARG A 104 -15.60 7.17 -4.21
C ARG A 104 -17.11 7.34 -4.18
N LEU A 105 -17.59 8.56 -4.01
CA LEU A 105 -19.01 8.86 -4.03
C LEU A 105 -19.56 8.62 -5.44
N GLU A 106 -18.86 9.11 -6.47
CA GLU A 106 -19.19 8.85 -7.88
C GLU A 106 -19.22 7.34 -8.21
N LEU A 107 -18.24 6.58 -7.70
CA LEU A 107 -18.20 5.12 -7.86
C LEU A 107 -19.42 4.43 -7.20
N VAL A 108 -19.84 4.92 -6.03
CA VAL A 108 -21.03 4.40 -5.32
C VAL A 108 -22.32 4.78 -6.06
N GLN A 109 -22.42 6.00 -6.59
CA GLN A 109 -23.54 6.42 -7.44
C GLN A 109 -23.65 5.55 -8.69
N LEU A 110 -22.52 5.27 -9.35
CA LEU A 110 -22.48 4.36 -10.50
C LEU A 110 -22.92 2.95 -10.12
N SER A 111 -22.50 2.45 -8.96
CA SER A 111 -22.90 1.15 -8.41
C SER A 111 -24.41 1.09 -8.08
N MET A 112 -25.03 2.20 -7.68
CA MET A 112 -26.49 2.29 -7.51
C MET A 112 -27.23 2.27 -8.85
N ALA A 113 -26.71 2.96 -9.86
CA ALA A 113 -27.30 3.00 -11.20
C ALA A 113 -27.10 1.68 -11.97
N LYS A 114 -25.97 0.99 -11.77
CA LYS A 114 -25.55 -0.22 -12.49
C LYS A 114 -25.01 -1.28 -11.52
N PRO A 115 -25.85 -1.86 -10.65
CA PRO A 115 -25.43 -2.85 -9.65
C PRO A 115 -24.90 -4.16 -10.25
N ASP A 116 -25.25 -4.45 -11.51
CA ASP A 116 -24.70 -5.59 -12.25
C ASP A 116 -23.28 -5.37 -12.75
N LEU A 117 -22.80 -4.12 -12.78
CA LEU A 117 -21.47 -3.76 -13.24
C LEU A 117 -20.48 -3.65 -12.08
N VAL A 118 -20.86 -2.89 -11.05
CA VAL A 118 -20.02 -2.56 -9.91
C VAL A 118 -20.82 -2.74 -8.62
N ASP A 119 -20.22 -3.41 -7.64
CA ASP A 119 -20.67 -3.42 -6.25
C ASP A 119 -19.70 -2.58 -5.41
N ALA A 120 -19.97 -1.28 -5.36
CA ALA A 120 -19.29 -0.31 -4.51
C ALA A 120 -20.23 0.25 -3.41
N ARG A 121 -19.76 0.25 -2.16
CA ARG A 121 -20.48 0.80 -0.99
C ARG A 121 -19.51 1.42 0.01
N LEU A 122 -20.00 2.39 0.80
CA LEU A 122 -19.23 3.05 1.85
C LEU A 122 -19.35 2.30 3.18
N THR A 123 -18.23 2.17 3.90
CA THR A 123 -18.17 1.54 5.23
C THR A 123 -18.19 2.52 6.38
N ASN A 124 -17.90 3.79 6.10
CA ASN A 124 -18.04 4.90 7.05
C ASN A 124 -18.07 6.23 6.28
N MET A 125 -18.73 7.24 6.85
CA MET A 125 -18.75 8.61 6.34
C MET A 125 -18.17 9.58 7.36
N PHE A 126 -17.04 10.18 7.03
CA PHE A 126 -16.35 11.15 7.88
C PHE A 126 -16.22 12.52 7.22
N PHE A 127 -15.90 12.57 5.92
CA PHE A 127 -15.58 13.81 5.20
C PHE A 127 -16.79 14.44 4.50
N PHE A 128 -17.77 13.62 4.08
CA PHE A 128 -18.92 14.04 3.27
C PHE A 128 -20.26 13.71 3.96
N GLN A 129 -20.35 13.90 5.27
CA GLN A 129 -21.52 13.52 6.08
C GLN A 129 -22.87 14.09 5.60
N HIS A 130 -22.85 15.18 4.82
CA HIS A 130 -24.05 15.81 4.28
C HIS A 130 -24.60 15.13 3.01
N GLU A 131 -23.86 14.21 2.39
CA GLU A 131 -24.30 13.47 1.19
C GLU A 131 -25.16 12.25 1.56
N LYS A 132 -26.35 12.52 2.09
CA LYS A 132 -27.33 11.49 2.51
C LYS A 132 -27.90 10.64 1.35
N SER A 133 -27.64 10.99 0.10
CA SER A 133 -28.20 10.33 -1.08
C SER A 133 -27.48 9.02 -1.49
N LEU A 134 -26.35 8.69 -0.86
CA LEU A 134 -25.46 7.59 -1.27
C LEU A 134 -25.80 6.22 -0.67
N GLY A 135 -26.99 6.08 -0.07
CA GLY A 135 -27.46 4.86 0.57
C GLY A 135 -26.84 4.58 1.94
N ASP A 136 -27.20 3.44 2.52
CA ASP A 136 -26.77 3.07 3.87
C ASP A 136 -25.29 2.64 3.94
N ILE A 137 -24.67 2.96 5.08
CA ILE A 137 -23.33 2.50 5.42
C ILE A 137 -23.36 0.98 5.65
N VAL A 138 -22.42 0.27 5.01
CA VAL A 138 -22.32 -1.20 5.14
C VAL A 138 -21.19 -1.61 6.08
N LYS A 139 -21.29 -2.82 6.64
CA LYS A 139 -20.22 -3.38 7.49
C LYS A 139 -18.93 -3.59 6.69
N HIS A 140 -17.81 -3.56 7.41
CA HIS A 140 -16.51 -3.91 6.86
C HIS A 140 -16.52 -5.34 6.31
N VAL A 141 -15.94 -5.53 5.13
CA VAL A 141 -15.77 -6.85 4.50
C VAL A 141 -14.30 -7.25 4.68
N PRO A 142 -14.00 -8.47 5.15
CA PRO A 142 -12.63 -8.96 5.20
C PRO A 142 -11.98 -8.91 3.81
N LEU A 143 -10.71 -8.52 3.73
CA LEU A 143 -10.02 -8.33 2.46
C LEU A 143 -10.01 -9.62 1.60
N GLY A 144 -9.87 -10.80 2.21
CA GLY A 144 -9.95 -12.07 1.52
C GLY A 144 -11.26 -12.28 0.73
N ASP A 145 -12.37 -11.71 1.20
CA ASP A 145 -13.70 -11.87 0.58
C ASP A 145 -13.90 -10.92 -0.61
N PHE A 146 -13.02 -9.93 -0.80
CA PHE A 146 -13.01 -9.07 -1.99
C PHE A 146 -12.81 -9.91 -3.25
N PHE A 147 -12.03 -10.99 -3.14
CA PHE A 147 -11.68 -11.88 -4.24
C PHE A 147 -12.79 -12.87 -4.60
N LYS A 148 -13.96 -12.78 -3.96
CA LYS A 148 -15.22 -13.33 -4.50
C LYS A 148 -15.59 -12.66 -5.84
N TYR A 149 -15.11 -11.44 -6.07
CA TYR A 149 -15.36 -10.65 -7.27
C TYR A 149 -14.13 -10.67 -8.20
N LYS A 150 -14.37 -10.69 -9.52
CA LYS A 150 -13.30 -10.76 -10.51
C LYS A 150 -12.48 -9.48 -10.62
N TYR A 151 -13.09 -8.31 -10.43
CA TYR A 151 -12.43 -7.04 -10.69
C TYR A 151 -12.35 -6.21 -9.41
N GLN A 152 -11.16 -5.74 -9.07
CA GLN A 152 -10.96 -4.89 -7.89
C GLN A 152 -10.83 -3.45 -8.36
N THR A 153 -11.53 -2.52 -7.72
CA THR A 153 -11.40 -1.10 -8.03
C THR A 153 -11.25 -0.29 -6.75
N GLY A 154 -10.68 0.89 -6.85
CA GLY A 154 -10.53 1.81 -5.74
C GLY A 154 -10.02 3.16 -6.22
N THR A 155 -10.47 4.23 -5.57
CA THR A 155 -10.02 5.57 -5.94
C THR A 155 -8.79 5.96 -5.12
N VAL A 156 -7.75 6.39 -5.84
CA VAL A 156 -6.51 7.00 -5.33
C VAL A 156 -5.77 6.17 -4.26
N ALA A 157 -6.06 4.87 -4.12
CA ALA A 157 -5.67 4.13 -2.92
C ALA A 157 -4.16 3.85 -2.83
N ALA A 158 -3.40 4.84 -2.37
CA ALA A 158 -2.24 4.60 -1.53
C ALA A 158 -2.67 3.64 -0.40
N TYR A 159 -1.76 2.77 0.02
CA TYR A 159 -1.92 1.76 1.08
C TYR A 159 -2.59 0.45 0.67
N ARG A 160 -3.72 0.44 -0.06
CA ARG A 160 -4.45 -0.81 -0.36
C ARG A 160 -3.97 -1.54 -1.63
N LEU A 161 -3.38 -0.83 -2.59
CA LEU A 161 -2.97 -1.42 -3.86
C LEU A 161 -2.12 -2.71 -3.74
N PRO A 162 -1.08 -2.80 -2.87
CA PRO A 162 -0.27 -4.01 -2.79
C PRO A 162 -1.10 -5.23 -2.39
N PHE A 163 -2.07 -5.04 -1.49
CA PHE A 163 -2.98 -6.09 -1.05
C PHE A 163 -3.98 -6.52 -2.13
N LEU A 164 -4.52 -5.57 -2.93
CA LEU A 164 -5.42 -5.91 -4.04
C LEU A 164 -4.69 -6.71 -5.13
N LEU A 165 -3.44 -6.32 -5.43
CA LEU A 165 -2.59 -7.04 -6.37
C LEU A 165 -2.28 -8.45 -5.85
N ALA A 166 -1.99 -8.60 -4.55
CA ALA A 166 -1.64 -9.88 -3.94
C ALA A 166 -2.71 -10.98 -4.11
N GLY A 167 -4.00 -10.61 -4.14
CA GLY A 167 -5.06 -11.62 -4.28
C GLY A 167 -5.42 -12.02 -5.72
N GLY A 168 -4.62 -11.59 -6.71
CA GLY A 168 -4.67 -12.17 -8.06
C GLY A 168 -5.97 -11.89 -8.81
N SER A 169 -6.62 -10.75 -8.54
CA SER A 169 -7.68 -10.21 -9.40
C SER A 169 -7.14 -8.97 -10.12
N PRO A 170 -7.49 -8.74 -11.39
CA PRO A 170 -7.14 -7.50 -12.08
C PRO A 170 -7.65 -6.29 -11.28
N VAL A 171 -6.72 -5.39 -10.96
CA VAL A 171 -6.99 -4.15 -10.24
C VAL A 171 -7.14 -3.02 -11.24
N LEU A 172 -8.29 -2.35 -11.25
CA LEU A 172 -8.50 -1.10 -11.97
C LEU A 172 -7.88 0.03 -11.14
N LYS A 173 -6.65 0.41 -11.49
CA LYS A 173 -5.90 1.45 -10.80
C LYS A 173 -6.21 2.80 -11.43
N GLN A 174 -6.88 3.65 -10.66
CA GLN A 174 -7.13 5.04 -11.04
C GLN A 174 -5.82 5.83 -11.20
N ASP A 175 -5.75 6.65 -12.24
CA ASP A 175 -4.69 7.63 -12.42
C ASP A 175 -4.75 8.68 -11.31
N SER A 176 -3.58 9.10 -10.85
CA SER A 176 -3.41 9.93 -9.68
C SER A 176 -2.04 10.58 -9.72
N ASP A 177 -1.95 11.82 -9.23
CA ASP A 177 -0.66 12.49 -9.04
C ASP A 177 0.16 11.86 -7.92
N TYR A 178 -0.50 11.16 -7.00
CA TYR A 178 0.13 10.46 -5.88
C TYR A 178 0.62 9.07 -6.26
N TYR A 179 1.80 8.70 -5.75
CA TYR A 179 2.43 7.41 -5.98
C TYR A 179 3.10 6.85 -4.72
N GLU A 180 3.22 5.53 -4.67
CA GLU A 180 4.01 4.80 -3.67
C GLU A 180 5.37 4.39 -4.27
N HIS A 181 6.31 4.00 -3.40
CA HIS A 181 7.70 3.68 -3.77
C HIS A 181 7.84 2.66 -4.93
N PHE A 182 6.89 1.74 -5.09
CA PHE A 182 6.95 0.66 -6.10
C PHE A 182 6.22 0.98 -7.41
N TYR A 183 5.48 2.10 -7.50
CA TYR A 183 4.61 2.35 -8.65
C TYR A 183 5.37 2.48 -9.97
N ARG A 184 6.63 2.92 -9.93
CA ARG A 184 7.50 3.02 -11.12
C ARG A 184 7.76 1.67 -11.79
N ASP A 185 7.71 0.59 -11.02
CA ASP A 185 7.95 -0.77 -11.52
C ASP A 185 6.64 -1.46 -11.97
N LEU A 186 5.48 -0.81 -11.79
CA LEU A 186 4.20 -1.32 -12.26
C LEU A 186 3.97 -0.98 -13.74
N GLU A 187 3.70 -2.01 -14.55
CA GLU A 187 3.40 -1.87 -15.97
C GLU A 187 1.87 -1.94 -16.20
N PRO A 188 1.28 -0.93 -16.85
CA PRO A 188 -0.15 -0.93 -17.20
C PRO A 188 -0.46 -2.05 -18.21
N MET A 189 -1.65 -2.63 -18.11
CA MET A 189 -2.12 -3.79 -18.87
C MET A 189 -1.30 -5.08 -18.68
N LYS A 190 -0.26 -5.07 -17.83
CA LYS A 190 0.48 -6.25 -17.40
C LYS A 190 0.20 -6.55 -15.93
N HIS A 191 0.47 -5.60 -15.03
CA HIS A 191 0.28 -5.78 -13.59
C HIS A 191 -1.09 -5.28 -13.10
N TYR A 192 -1.69 -4.33 -13.81
CA TYR A 192 -2.97 -3.71 -13.45
C TYR A 192 -3.66 -3.13 -14.68
N VAL A 193 -4.93 -2.74 -14.56
CA VAL A 193 -5.71 -2.08 -15.62
C VAL A 193 -5.74 -0.57 -15.32
N PRO A 194 -5.21 0.30 -16.19
CA PRO A 194 -5.27 1.74 -15.97
C PRO A 194 -6.72 2.23 -16.09
N LEU A 195 -7.09 3.14 -15.20
CA LEU A 195 -8.41 3.78 -15.14
C LEU A 195 -8.23 5.29 -15.03
N ARG A 196 -9.02 6.08 -15.74
CA ARG A 196 -8.94 7.55 -15.68
C ARG A 196 -9.31 8.07 -14.29
N GLU A 197 -8.73 9.22 -13.93
CA GLU A 197 -9.02 9.90 -12.67
C GLU A 197 -10.52 10.23 -12.51
N ASP A 198 -11.22 10.56 -13.59
CA ASP A 198 -12.65 10.89 -13.60
C ASP A 198 -13.58 9.68 -13.68
N LEU A 199 -13.04 8.45 -13.65
CA LEU A 199 -13.78 7.20 -13.84
C LEU A 199 -14.51 7.09 -15.20
N GLY A 200 -14.23 7.99 -16.15
CA GLY A 200 -14.98 8.11 -17.39
C GLY A 200 -14.86 6.89 -18.31
N ASP A 201 -13.77 6.12 -18.19
CA ASP A 201 -13.55 4.87 -18.93
C ASP A 201 -13.88 3.60 -18.12
N LEU A 202 -14.44 3.71 -16.91
CA LEU A 202 -14.68 2.55 -16.03
C LEU A 202 -15.56 1.48 -16.70
N GLU A 203 -16.65 1.88 -17.33
CA GLU A 203 -17.56 0.93 -17.99
C GLU A 203 -16.91 0.24 -19.18
N GLU A 204 -16.14 0.99 -19.97
CA GLU A 204 -15.39 0.47 -21.11
C GLU A 204 -14.33 -0.55 -20.64
N ARG A 205 -13.57 -0.22 -19.59
CA ARG A 205 -12.57 -1.13 -19.01
C ARG A 205 -13.22 -2.42 -18.49
N LEU A 206 -14.36 -2.33 -17.81
CA LEU A 206 -15.06 -3.51 -17.31
C LEU A 206 -15.68 -4.35 -18.42
N ALA A 207 -16.21 -3.72 -19.47
CA ALA A 207 -16.67 -4.43 -20.67
C ALA A 207 -15.53 -5.19 -21.35
N TRP A 208 -14.36 -4.54 -21.49
CA TRP A 208 -13.17 -5.18 -22.05
C TRP A 208 -12.71 -6.38 -21.22
N LEU A 209 -12.65 -6.24 -19.89
CA LEU A 209 -12.25 -7.32 -18.97
C LEU A 209 -13.20 -8.52 -19.02
N ARG A 210 -14.51 -8.28 -19.23
CA ARG A 210 -15.50 -9.35 -19.42
C ARG A 210 -15.34 -10.05 -20.76
N ALA A 211 -15.09 -9.28 -21.83
CA ALA A 211 -14.87 -9.84 -23.17
C ALA A 211 -13.55 -10.62 -23.29
N HIS A 212 -12.53 -10.27 -22.49
CA HIS A 212 -11.20 -10.86 -22.51
C HIS A 212 -10.88 -11.59 -21.19
N ASP A 213 -11.78 -12.46 -20.73
CA ASP A 213 -11.71 -13.07 -19.40
C ASP A 213 -10.37 -13.76 -19.08
N SER A 214 -9.80 -14.50 -20.04
CA SER A 214 -8.48 -15.14 -19.87
C SER A 214 -7.34 -14.12 -19.76
N GLN A 215 -7.42 -12.99 -20.47
CA GLN A 215 -6.43 -11.92 -20.35
C GLN A 215 -6.60 -11.19 -19.00
N ALA A 216 -7.84 -10.97 -18.56
CA ALA A 216 -8.14 -10.39 -17.26
C ALA A 216 -7.55 -11.23 -16.11
N GLU A 217 -7.69 -12.57 -16.18
CA GLU A 217 -7.06 -13.50 -15.23
C GLU A 217 -5.53 -13.37 -15.24
N LYS A 218 -4.91 -13.34 -16.42
CA LYS A 218 -3.45 -13.19 -16.57
C LYS A 218 -2.93 -11.87 -16.00
N ILE A 219 -3.67 -10.77 -16.19
CA ILE A 219 -3.32 -9.47 -15.59
C ILE A 219 -3.37 -9.56 -14.06
N GLY A 220 -4.43 -10.14 -13.51
CA GLY A 220 -4.54 -10.37 -12.06
C GLY A 220 -3.38 -11.22 -11.53
N GLU A 221 -3.07 -12.33 -12.20
CA GLU A 221 -1.96 -13.20 -11.83
C GLU A 221 -0.61 -12.49 -11.90
N SER A 222 -0.36 -11.74 -12.97
CA SER A 222 0.88 -11.00 -13.12
C SER A 222 1.03 -9.89 -12.07
N GLY A 223 -0.07 -9.26 -11.66
CA GLY A 223 -0.11 -8.33 -10.52
C GLY A 223 0.26 -9.03 -9.21
N ARG A 224 -0.27 -10.23 -8.97
CA ARG A 224 0.12 -11.05 -7.80
C ARG A 224 1.59 -11.41 -7.82
N GLN A 225 2.11 -11.87 -8.95
CA GLN A 225 3.53 -12.21 -9.10
C GLN A 225 4.43 -11.00 -8.86
N PHE A 226 4.02 -9.80 -9.29
CA PHE A 226 4.74 -8.58 -8.96
C PHE A 226 4.88 -8.39 -7.45
N VAL A 227 3.80 -8.54 -6.69
CA VAL A 227 3.84 -8.42 -5.21
C VAL A 227 4.78 -9.45 -4.61
N LEU A 228 4.65 -10.72 -4.99
CA LEU A 228 5.47 -11.81 -4.45
C LEU A 228 6.96 -11.65 -4.75
N ASN A 229 7.32 -10.96 -5.84
CA ASN A 229 8.70 -10.75 -6.25
C ASN A 229 9.30 -9.41 -5.80
N ARG A 230 8.47 -8.42 -5.46
CA ARG A 230 8.92 -7.03 -5.25
C ARG A 230 8.51 -6.42 -3.91
N LEU A 231 7.47 -6.94 -3.26
CA LEU A 231 6.87 -6.33 -2.07
C LEU A 231 6.81 -7.27 -0.87
N MET A 232 7.46 -8.43 -0.94
CA MET A 232 7.60 -9.31 0.21
C MET A 232 8.51 -8.66 1.26
N PRO A 233 8.45 -9.10 2.54
CA PRO A 233 9.18 -8.48 3.65
C PRO A 233 10.65 -8.20 3.34
N GLU A 234 11.34 -9.15 2.73
CA GLU A 234 12.73 -9.01 2.34
C GLU A 234 12.96 -7.77 1.45
N GLN A 235 12.16 -7.58 0.40
CA GLN A 235 12.32 -6.44 -0.51
C GLN A 235 11.91 -5.12 0.16
N VAL A 236 10.86 -5.12 0.99
CA VAL A 236 10.43 -3.92 1.73
C VAL A 236 11.51 -3.48 2.73
N LEU A 237 12.06 -4.42 3.50
CA LEU A 237 13.14 -4.18 4.46
C LEU A 237 14.42 -3.76 3.74
N CYS A 238 14.76 -4.38 2.61
CA CYS A 238 15.90 -4.00 1.78
C CYS A 238 15.77 -2.57 1.25
N TYR A 239 14.59 -2.17 0.76
CA TYR A 239 14.34 -0.80 0.32
C TYR A 239 14.53 0.20 1.47
N LEU A 240 13.96 -0.09 2.65
CA LEU A 240 14.12 0.74 3.84
C LEU A 240 15.60 0.89 4.25
N GLY A 241 16.34 -0.22 4.29
CA GLY A 241 17.76 -0.23 4.61
C GLY A 241 18.58 0.62 3.63
N GLN A 242 18.35 0.46 2.33
CA GLN A 242 19.03 1.24 1.27
C GLN A 242 18.71 2.72 1.36
N VAL A 243 17.45 3.10 1.64
CA VAL A 243 17.07 4.51 1.81
C VAL A 243 17.82 5.12 2.99
N LEU A 244 17.84 4.46 4.15
CA LEU A 244 18.52 4.96 5.35
C LEU A 244 20.04 5.05 5.16
N GLU A 245 20.66 4.02 4.57
CA GLU A 245 22.09 4.03 4.25
C GLU A 245 22.43 5.17 3.29
N ARG A 246 21.69 5.31 2.19
CA ARG A 246 21.94 6.34 1.19
C ARG A 246 21.68 7.74 1.74
N TYR A 247 20.67 7.90 2.58
CA TYR A 247 20.38 9.15 3.27
C TYR A 247 21.55 9.55 4.18
N GLY A 248 22.09 8.61 4.97
CA GLY A 248 23.24 8.87 5.85
C GLY A 248 24.48 9.32 5.10
N GLN A 249 24.75 8.77 3.91
CA GLN A 249 25.87 9.20 3.04
C GLN A 249 25.72 10.64 2.52
N LEU A 250 24.51 11.19 2.51
CA LEU A 250 24.22 12.55 2.03
C LEU A 250 24.20 13.60 3.16
N LEU A 251 24.20 13.17 4.42
CA LEU A 251 24.29 14.06 5.57
C LEU A 251 25.67 14.74 5.60
N ARG A 252 25.66 16.08 5.72
CA ARG A 252 26.90 16.89 5.76
C ARG A 252 27.35 17.22 7.17
N SER A 253 26.41 17.26 8.11
CA SER A 253 26.66 17.60 9.51
C SER A 253 26.71 16.32 10.35
N PRO A 254 27.55 16.26 11.39
CA PRO A 254 27.50 15.17 12.36
C PRO A 254 26.15 15.20 13.08
N VAL A 255 25.61 14.02 13.37
CA VAL A 255 24.35 13.87 14.09
C VAL A 255 24.57 14.22 15.56
N ALA A 256 23.84 15.21 16.05
CA ALA A 256 23.88 15.62 17.45
C ALA A 256 22.53 15.33 18.10
N VAL A 257 22.53 14.54 19.18
CA VAL A 257 21.31 14.21 19.91
C VAL A 257 20.94 15.37 20.84
N SER A 258 19.77 15.98 20.62
CA SER A 258 19.25 17.03 21.48
C SER A 258 18.83 16.46 22.85
N GLN A 259 19.06 17.22 23.92
CA GLN A 259 18.56 16.88 25.27
C GLN A 259 17.03 16.86 25.36
N SER A 260 16.34 17.49 24.39
CA SER A 260 14.88 17.50 24.32
C SER A 260 14.28 16.22 23.71
N TYR A 261 15.10 15.29 23.20
CA TYR A 261 14.63 14.07 22.57
C TYR A 261 14.47 12.93 23.57
N GLU A 262 13.41 12.15 23.39
CA GLU A 262 13.18 10.94 24.17
C GLU A 262 13.95 9.76 23.56
N HIS A 263 14.70 9.04 24.39
CA HIS A 263 15.36 7.82 23.95
C HIS A 263 14.38 6.64 23.97
N ILE A 264 14.05 6.14 22.78
CA ILE A 264 13.25 4.94 22.61
C ILE A 264 14.14 3.70 22.76
N LYS A 265 13.86 2.88 23.78
CA LYS A 265 14.62 1.67 24.08
C LYS A 265 14.22 0.51 23.18
N GLN A 266 15.21 -0.29 22.76
CA GLN A 266 14.95 -1.59 22.14
C GLN A 266 14.24 -2.53 23.13
N PRO A 267 13.17 -3.25 22.70
CA PRO A 267 12.52 -4.25 23.55
C PRO A 267 13.50 -5.38 23.89
N SER A 268 13.40 -5.94 25.10
CA SER A 268 14.30 -7.01 25.55
C SER A 268 13.95 -8.34 24.90
N ASP A 269 14.96 -9.00 24.33
CA ASP A 269 14.85 -10.34 23.73
C ASP A 269 15.01 -11.47 24.76
N SER A 270 14.46 -11.33 25.97
CA SER A 270 14.69 -12.27 27.07
C SER A 270 14.26 -13.72 26.76
N ASN A 271 13.43 -13.91 25.74
CA ASN A 271 12.95 -15.23 25.29
C ASN A 271 13.67 -15.74 24.03
N CYS A 272 14.57 -14.96 23.42
CA CYS A 272 15.35 -15.36 22.25
C CYS A 272 16.72 -15.88 22.71
N ARG A 273 16.95 -17.18 22.57
CA ARG A 273 18.26 -17.81 22.78
C ARG A 273 19.12 -17.65 21.53
N CYS A 274 19.49 -16.41 21.21
CA CYS A 274 20.47 -16.14 20.17
C CYS A 274 21.86 -16.16 20.83
N ASP A 275 22.47 -17.34 20.93
CA ASP A 275 23.86 -17.47 21.38
C ASP A 275 24.78 -16.89 20.30
N TRP A 276 25.11 -15.61 20.44
CA TRP A 276 25.96 -14.87 19.53
C TRP A 276 27.37 -15.47 19.53
N THR A 277 27.78 -16.09 18.42
CA THR A 277 29.10 -16.69 18.22
C THR A 277 29.73 -16.26 16.90
N GLY A 278 29.98 -14.95 16.72
CA GLY A 278 30.97 -14.50 15.72
C GLY A 278 30.67 -13.20 14.96
N PRO A 279 31.70 -12.61 14.30
CA PRO A 279 31.58 -11.36 13.58
C PRO A 279 31.24 -11.61 12.10
N GLY A 280 30.02 -11.24 11.68
CA GLY A 280 29.66 -11.13 10.28
C GLY A 280 28.50 -12.05 9.87
N VAL A 281 27.55 -11.44 9.16
CA VAL A 281 26.30 -12.00 8.61
C VAL A 281 25.17 -12.14 9.64
N ARG A 282 24.18 -11.25 9.50
CA ARG A 282 22.89 -11.33 10.18
C ARG A 282 21.98 -12.20 9.32
N ASP A 283 21.84 -13.46 9.70
CA ASP A 283 20.80 -14.34 9.16
C ASP A 283 19.51 -14.10 9.91
N GLU A 284 18.67 -13.22 9.38
CA GLU A 284 17.22 -13.27 9.55
C GLU A 284 16.60 -13.03 8.17
N LEU A 285 16.41 -14.13 7.42
CA LEU A 285 15.44 -14.23 6.33
C LEU A 285 14.08 -14.64 6.93
#